data_AF-A0A523WT37-F1
#
_entry.id   AF-A0A523WT37-F1
#
_cell.length_a   1.000
_cell.length_b   1.000
_cell.length_c   1.000
_cell.angle_alpha   90.00
_cell.angle_beta   90.00
_cell.angle_gamma   90.00
#
_symmetry.space_group_name_H-M   'P 1'
#
loop_
_entity.id
_entity.type
_entity.pdbx_description
1 polymer ?
#
loop_
_entity_poly.entity_id
_entity_poly.type
_entity_poly.pdbx_seq_one_letter_code
_entity_poly.pdbx_strand_id
1 'polypeptide(L)'
;MSKSKTAIIIFISLFFSLPVLGGVDSEEEAIPERFRFKVQVEEVSTRLSKIIVFRTQMPERIEPESWAFYIFDSPPHPENFRHFTGKALRILMGLGRVPRLMSWDCKTKRGVLVPRGKYYVLLWIKDKEGKRWISYWQSFKVS
;
A
#
# COMPACT_ATOMS: atom_id res chain seq x y z
N MET A 1 -8.18 1.48 -32.96
CA MET A 1 -6.83 1.19 -32.42
C MET A 1 -6.64 1.98 -31.12
N SER A 2 -6.81 1.34 -29.96
CA SER A 2 -6.65 1.99 -28.66
C SER A 2 -5.22 1.78 -28.15
N LYS A 3 -4.49 2.88 -27.95
CA LYS A 3 -3.09 2.89 -27.51
C LYS A 3 -3.01 2.41 -26.06
N SER A 4 -2.47 1.22 -25.83
CA SER A 4 -2.10 0.73 -24.50
C SER A 4 -1.02 1.64 -23.90
N LYS A 5 -1.34 2.33 -22.80
CA LYS A 5 -0.37 3.09 -22.02
C LYS A 5 0.27 2.12 -21.02
N THR A 6 1.45 1.62 -21.38
CA THR A 6 2.32 0.85 -20.49
C THR A 6 2.75 1.76 -19.33
N ALA A 7 2.23 1.50 -18.13
CA ALA A 7 2.73 2.13 -16.92
C ALA A 7 4.06 1.46 -16.54
N ILE A 8 5.16 2.16 -16.76
CA ILE A 8 6.48 1.76 -16.31
C ILE A 8 6.55 2.06 -14.80
N ILE A 9 6.64 1.03 -13.98
CA ILE A 9 6.94 1.17 -12.55
C ILE A 9 8.43 1.44 -12.43
N ILE A 10 8.80 2.72 -12.38
CA ILE A 10 10.18 3.15 -12.15
C ILE A 10 10.45 3.03 -10.65
N PHE A 11 11.39 2.17 -10.26
CA PHE A 11 12.02 2.21 -8.94
C PHE A 11 12.94 3.43 -8.91
N ILE A 12 12.37 4.60 -8.65
CA ILE A 12 13.17 5.79 -8.35
C ILE A 12 13.53 5.68 -6.87
N SER A 13 14.81 5.45 -6.61
CA SER A 13 15.44 5.67 -5.31
C SER A 13 15.49 7.18 -5.03
N LEU A 14 14.32 7.81 -4.89
CA LEU A 14 14.20 9.13 -4.32
C LEU A 14 14.44 8.97 -2.83
N PHE A 15 15.53 9.55 -2.36
CA PHE A 15 15.69 9.93 -0.97
C PHE A 15 14.51 10.84 -0.60
N PHE A 16 13.40 10.25 -0.17
CA PHE A 16 12.50 10.94 0.72
C PHE A 16 13.33 11.24 1.96
N SER A 17 13.56 12.52 2.24
CA SER A 17 13.91 12.94 3.60
C SER A 17 12.80 12.43 4.50
N LEU A 18 13.05 11.28 5.11
CA LEU A 18 12.38 10.92 6.35
C LEU A 18 12.76 12.03 7.34
N PRO A 19 11.79 12.61 8.08
CA PRO A 19 12.10 13.62 9.06
C PRO A 19 13.06 13.01 10.10
N VAL A 20 14.32 13.41 10.03
CA VAL A 20 15.30 13.16 11.10
C VAL A 20 14.94 14.12 12.22
N LEU A 21 14.59 13.53 13.36
CA LEU A 21 14.21 14.17 14.61
C LEU A 21 15.27 15.18 15.06
N GLY A 22 14.88 16.46 15.13
CA GLY A 22 15.75 17.55 15.59
C GLY A 22 15.01 18.86 15.76
N GLY A 23 13.77 18.81 16.24
CA GLY A 23 12.95 19.97 16.54
C GLY A 23 11.76 19.51 17.36
N VAL A 24 11.73 19.87 18.64
CA VAL A 24 10.62 19.60 19.56
C VAL A 24 9.52 20.64 19.29
N ASP A 25 8.98 20.61 18.09
CA ASP A 25 7.67 21.19 17.82
C ASP A 25 6.73 20.00 17.76
N SER A 26 6.04 19.80 18.87
CA SER A 26 4.95 18.83 19.03
C SER A 26 3.78 19.24 18.13
N GLU A 27 3.97 19.19 16.81
CA GLU A 27 2.86 19.14 15.87
C GLU A 27 2.08 17.88 16.21
N GLU A 28 0.95 18.09 16.88
CA GLU A 28 -0.04 17.08 17.17
C GLU A 28 -0.40 16.40 15.84
N GLU A 29 0.21 15.23 15.62
CA GLU A 29 0.15 14.56 14.32
C GLU A 29 -1.29 14.15 14.06
N ALA A 30 -1.98 14.90 13.20
CA ALA A 30 -3.39 14.73 12.94
C ALA A 30 -3.72 13.26 12.61
N ILE A 31 -4.66 12.68 13.36
CA ILE A 31 -5.08 11.30 13.22
C ILE A 31 -5.65 11.11 11.79
N PRO A 32 -5.15 10.15 11.00
CA PRO A 32 -5.63 9.94 9.65
C PRO A 32 -7.11 9.55 9.64
N GLU A 33 -7.87 10.13 8.70
CA GLU A 33 -9.28 9.80 8.55
C GLU A 33 -9.47 8.40 7.95
N ARG A 34 -10.46 7.69 8.47
CA ARG A 34 -10.76 6.33 8.00
C ARG A 34 -11.65 6.34 6.77
N PHE A 35 -11.35 5.46 5.82
CA PHE A 35 -12.22 5.22 4.68
C PHE A 35 -12.32 3.73 4.34
N ARG A 36 -13.41 3.37 3.66
CA ARG A 36 -13.59 2.03 3.12
C ARG A 36 -13.17 2.04 1.66
N PHE A 37 -12.19 1.23 1.30
CA PHE A 37 -11.81 0.98 -0.09
C PHE A 37 -12.16 -0.45 -0.46
N LYS A 38 -12.60 -0.65 -1.70
CA LYS A 38 -12.90 -1.99 -2.20
C LYS A 38 -11.64 -2.53 -2.88
N VAL A 39 -11.23 -3.72 -2.45
CA VAL A 39 -10.16 -4.48 -3.08
C VAL A 39 -10.72 -5.85 -3.44
N GLN A 40 -10.64 -6.21 -4.71
CA GLN A 40 -10.83 -7.59 -5.14
C GLN A 40 -9.45 -8.20 -5.32
N VAL A 41 -9.31 -9.44 -4.89
CA VAL A 41 -8.03 -10.15 -4.91
C VAL A 41 -8.15 -11.37 -5.80
N GLU A 42 -7.29 -11.45 -6.79
CA GLU A 42 -7.20 -12.58 -7.72
C GLU A 42 -5.80 -13.19 -7.59
N GLU A 43 -5.73 -14.51 -7.43
CA GLU A 43 -4.47 -15.23 -7.50
C GLU A 43 -4.23 -15.71 -8.94
N VAL A 44 -3.14 -15.24 -9.54
CA VAL A 44 -2.66 -15.65 -10.84
C VAL A 44 -1.41 -16.50 -10.62
N SER A 45 -1.61 -17.81 -10.56
CA SER A 45 -0.54 -18.79 -10.35
C SER A 45 -0.10 -19.40 -11.68
N THR A 46 1.21 -19.40 -11.93
CA THR A 46 1.87 -20.17 -13.00
C THR A 46 2.60 -21.37 -12.39
N ARG A 47 3.17 -22.24 -13.22
CA ARG A 47 4.03 -23.34 -12.74
C ARG A 47 5.26 -22.86 -11.96
N LEU A 48 5.74 -21.64 -12.22
CA LEU A 48 7.01 -21.13 -11.70
C LEU A 48 6.85 -19.94 -10.73
N SER A 49 5.67 -19.33 -10.67
CA SER A 49 5.45 -18.11 -9.88
C SER A 49 4.01 -17.98 -9.41
N LYS A 50 3.82 -17.39 -8.23
CA LYS A 50 2.51 -16.93 -7.75
C LYS A 50 2.47 -15.41 -7.79
N ILE A 51 1.40 -14.85 -8.34
CA ILE A 51 1.18 -13.41 -8.37
C ILE A 51 -0.21 -13.15 -7.80
N ILE A 52 -0.30 -12.28 -6.81
CA ILE A 52 -1.56 -11.73 -6.33
C ILE A 52 -1.83 -10.45 -7.09
N VAL A 53 -3.00 -10.34 -7.70
CA VAL A 53 -3.48 -9.14 -8.37
C VAL A 53 -4.57 -8.50 -7.52
N PHE A 54 -4.37 -7.23 -7.17
CA PHE A 54 -5.32 -6.41 -6.45
C PHE A 54 -6.04 -5.49 -7.43
N ARG A 55 -7.37 -5.63 -7.54
CA ARG A 55 -8.22 -4.64 -8.23
C ARG A 55 -8.75 -3.66 -7.21
N THR A 56 -8.29 -2.42 -7.27
CA THR A 56 -8.69 -1.39 -6.31
C THR A 56 -9.73 -0.44 -6.89
N GLN A 57 -10.73 -0.12 -6.08
CA GLN A 57 -11.69 0.93 -6.39
C GLN A 57 -11.62 2.01 -5.29
N MET A 58 -11.13 3.18 -5.70
CA MET A 58 -11.02 4.37 -4.86
C MET A 58 -12.38 5.09 -4.77
N PRO A 59 -12.74 5.64 -3.59
CA PRO A 59 -13.86 6.57 -3.51
C PRO A 59 -13.54 7.86 -4.29
N GLU A 60 -14.53 8.43 -4.96
CA GLU A 60 -14.34 9.62 -5.83
C GLU A 60 -13.91 10.87 -5.07
N ARG A 61 -14.20 10.94 -3.77
CA ARG A 61 -13.93 12.11 -2.92
C ARG A 61 -12.48 12.28 -2.46
N ILE A 62 -11.60 11.31 -2.72
CA ILE A 62 -10.20 11.35 -2.30
C ILE A 62 -9.34 11.51 -3.54
N GLU A 63 -8.62 12.63 -3.62
CA GLU A 63 -7.64 12.90 -4.68
C GLU A 63 -6.22 12.69 -4.16
N PRO A 64 -5.59 11.52 -4.38
CA PRO A 64 -4.29 11.23 -3.78
C PRO A 64 -3.18 12.09 -4.40
N GLU A 65 -2.36 12.72 -3.55
CA GLU A 65 -1.04 13.27 -3.89
C GLU A 65 0.00 12.14 -3.85
N SER A 66 -0.06 11.30 -2.81
CA SER A 66 0.81 10.13 -2.62
C SER A 66 0.07 9.00 -1.91
N TRP A 67 0.55 7.78 -2.09
CA TRP A 67 -0.06 6.61 -1.48
C TRP A 67 0.95 5.50 -1.17
N ALA A 68 0.59 4.68 -0.18
CA ALA A 68 1.31 3.48 0.20
C ALA A 68 0.30 2.35 0.48
N PHE A 69 0.47 1.23 -0.23
CA PHE A 69 -0.30 0.01 -0.10
C PHE A 69 0.55 -1.03 0.64
N TYR A 70 0.17 -1.31 1.87
CA TYR A 70 0.90 -2.19 2.77
C TYR A 70 0.31 -3.60 2.75
N ILE A 71 1.19 -4.60 2.84
CA ILE A 71 0.83 -6.01 2.93
C ILE A 71 1.47 -6.59 4.20
N PHE A 72 0.67 -7.29 5.01
CA PHE A 72 1.07 -7.88 6.30
C PHE A 72 0.61 -9.34 6.41
N ASP A 73 1.32 -10.13 7.22
CA ASP A 73 0.89 -11.45 7.70
C ASP A 73 -0.15 -11.35 8.83
N SER A 74 -0.12 -10.26 9.58
CA SER A 74 -0.99 -9.97 10.71
C SER A 74 -1.30 -8.46 10.76
N PRO A 75 -2.54 -8.06 11.06
CA PRO A 75 -2.88 -6.64 11.09
C PRO A 75 -2.24 -5.99 12.33
N PRO A 76 -1.32 -5.03 12.20
CA PRO A 76 -0.80 -4.30 13.34
C PRO A 76 -1.90 -3.50 14.04
N HIS A 77 -1.72 -3.26 15.34
CA HIS A 77 -2.61 -2.39 16.11
C HIS A 77 -2.66 -0.98 15.46
N PRO A 78 -3.86 -0.43 15.20
CA PRO A 78 -4.03 0.78 14.38
C PRO A 78 -3.42 2.05 14.97
N GLU A 79 -3.16 2.08 16.28
CA GLU A 79 -2.60 3.24 17.00
C GLU A 79 -1.11 3.47 16.71
N ASN A 80 -0.43 2.51 16.08
CA ASN A 80 1.02 2.51 15.90
C ASN A 80 1.43 2.71 14.43
N PHE A 81 0.84 3.70 13.75
CA PHE A 81 1.07 3.94 12.32
C PHE A 81 2.56 4.12 11.97
N ARG A 82 3.35 4.76 12.85
CA ARG A 82 4.81 4.94 12.68
C ARG A 82 5.58 3.63 12.50
N HIS A 83 5.02 2.50 12.92
CA HIS A 83 5.65 1.19 12.85
C HIS A 83 5.17 0.33 11.68
N PHE A 84 4.25 0.82 10.83
CA PHE A 84 3.69 0.03 9.74
C PHE A 84 4.78 -0.39 8.75
N THR A 85 5.67 0.52 8.38
CA THR A 85 6.80 0.25 7.46
C THR A 85 7.72 -0.86 7.98
N GLY A 86 7.99 -0.87 9.28
CA GLY A 86 8.83 -1.89 9.92
C GLY A 86 8.22 -3.28 9.84
N LYS A 87 6.90 -3.38 10.09
CA LYS A 87 6.13 -4.63 10.18
C LYS A 87 5.61 -5.14 8.84
N ALA A 88 5.53 -4.30 7.82
CA ALA A 88 5.02 -4.72 6.51
C ALA A 88 5.93 -5.74 5.84
N LEU A 89 5.32 -6.80 5.31
CA LEU A 89 5.99 -7.77 4.44
C LEU A 89 6.40 -7.12 3.13
N ARG A 90 5.50 -6.31 2.56
CA ARG A 90 5.71 -5.57 1.32
C ARG A 90 4.97 -4.25 1.37
N ILE A 91 5.53 -3.26 0.67
CA ILE A 91 4.93 -1.95 0.49
C ILE A 91 5.02 -1.63 -1.00
N LEU A 92 3.88 -1.30 -1.60
CA LEU A 92 3.81 -0.69 -2.93
C LEU A 92 3.50 0.79 -2.70
N MET A 93 4.18 1.69 -3.40
CA MET A 93 3.99 3.13 -3.19
C MET A 93 4.04 3.87 -4.52
N GLY A 94 3.45 5.05 -4.55
CA GLY A 94 3.44 5.90 -5.73
C GLY A 94 2.90 7.29 -5.46
N LEU A 95 2.96 8.12 -6.50
CA LEU A 95 2.42 9.47 -6.54
C LEU A 95 1.14 9.51 -7.38
N GLY A 96 0.27 10.48 -7.09
CA GLY A 96 -0.99 10.66 -7.81
C GLY A 96 -1.98 9.52 -7.58
N ARG A 97 -2.85 9.27 -8.57
CA ARG A 97 -3.94 8.28 -8.46
C ARG A 97 -3.42 6.87 -8.16
N VAL A 98 -4.08 6.20 -7.21
CA VAL A 98 -3.85 4.77 -6.91
C VAL A 98 -4.19 3.93 -8.16
N PRO A 99 -3.28 3.08 -8.65
CA PRO A 99 -3.52 2.24 -9.82
C PRO A 99 -4.71 1.30 -9.60
N ARG A 100 -5.61 1.19 -10.59
CA ARG A 100 -6.75 0.25 -10.54
C ARG A 100 -6.31 -1.22 -10.42
N LEU A 101 -5.09 -1.52 -10.87
CA LEU A 101 -4.46 -2.83 -10.81
C LEU A 101 -3.09 -2.70 -10.19
N MET A 102 -2.84 -3.49 -9.16
CA MET A 102 -1.52 -3.66 -8.55
C MET A 102 -1.23 -5.15 -8.45
N SER A 103 0.04 -5.53 -8.52
CA SER A 103 0.46 -6.91 -8.39
C SER A 103 1.51 -7.08 -7.30
N TRP A 104 1.50 -8.25 -6.69
CA TRP A 104 2.50 -8.68 -5.73
C TRP A 104 2.94 -10.10 -6.06
N ASP A 105 4.26 -10.31 -6.14
CA ASP A 105 4.92 -11.57 -6.49
C ASP A 105 5.00 -12.56 -5.31
N CYS A 106 4.19 -12.36 -4.27
CA CYS A 106 4.22 -13.13 -3.03
C CYS A 106 5.60 -13.13 -2.34
N LYS A 107 6.44 -12.10 -2.54
CA LYS A 107 7.73 -11.98 -1.85
C LYS A 107 7.74 -10.85 -0.83
N THR A 108 8.44 -11.07 0.27
CA THR A 108 8.75 -10.03 1.25
C THR A 108 9.63 -8.93 0.65
N LYS A 109 9.86 -7.85 1.39
CA LYS A 109 10.84 -6.79 1.06
C LYS A 109 12.27 -7.32 0.89
N ARG A 110 12.58 -8.50 1.45
CA ARG A 110 13.88 -9.18 1.31
C ARG A 110 13.92 -10.18 0.14
N GLY A 111 12.87 -10.25 -0.68
CA GLY A 111 12.80 -11.18 -1.82
C GLY A 111 12.48 -12.63 -1.45
N VAL A 112 12.16 -12.91 -0.18
CA VAL A 112 11.78 -14.26 0.27
C VAL A 112 10.30 -14.52 -0.01
N LEU A 113 9.97 -15.66 -0.60
CA LEU A 113 8.57 -16.08 -0.82
C LEU A 113 7.84 -16.25 0.51
N VAL A 114 6.60 -15.75 0.57
CA VAL A 114 5.74 -15.89 1.75
C VAL A 114 5.05 -17.26 1.76
N PRO A 115 4.77 -17.84 2.94
CA PRO A 115 4.03 -19.09 3.03
C PRO A 115 2.58 -18.94 2.60
N ARG A 116 1.89 -20.06 2.36
CA ARG A 116 0.43 -20.08 2.22
C ARG A 116 -0.21 -19.61 3.52
N GLY A 117 -1.29 -18.84 3.42
CA GLY A 117 -1.93 -18.32 4.63
C GLY A 117 -2.89 -17.16 4.38
N LYS A 118 -3.36 -16.59 5.49
CA LYS A 118 -4.18 -15.39 5.51
C LYS A 118 -3.27 -14.17 5.64
N TYR A 119 -3.55 -13.15 4.84
CA TYR A 119 -2.79 -11.91 4.78
C TYR A 119 -3.74 -10.72 4.85
N TYR A 120 -3.17 -9.54 5.09
CA TYR A 120 -3.90 -8.31 5.32
C TYR A 120 -3.30 -7.20 4.48
N VAL A 121 -4.16 -6.35 3.93
CA VAL A 121 -3.76 -5.14 3.22
C VAL A 121 -4.38 -3.89 3.83
N LEU A 122 -3.66 -2.78 3.70
CA LEU A 122 -4.10 -1.45 4.09
C LEU A 122 -3.54 -0.41 3.12
N LEU A 123 -4.38 0.57 2.79
CA LEU A 123 -4.02 1.67 1.93
C LEU A 123 -3.95 2.94 2.77
N TRP A 124 -2.79 3.59 2.72
CA TRP A 124 -2.57 4.93 3.27
C TRP A 124 -2.43 5.93 2.14
N ILE A 125 -2.99 7.11 2.31
CA ILE A 125 -3.01 8.18 1.30
C ILE A 125 -2.73 9.52 1.98
N LYS A 126 -1.97 10.36 1.31
CA LYS A 126 -1.97 11.81 1.52
C LYS A 126 -2.61 12.46 0.30
N ASP A 127 -3.64 13.27 0.49
CA ASP A 127 -4.27 14.02 -0.60
C ASP A 127 -3.54 15.34 -0.87
N LYS A 128 -4.01 16.08 -1.88
CA LYS A 128 -3.40 17.35 -2.30
C LYS A 128 -3.53 18.46 -1.26
N GLU A 129 -4.54 18.36 -0.41
CA GLU A 129 -4.80 19.27 0.70
C GLU A 129 -3.94 18.92 1.93
N GLY A 130 -3.10 17.88 1.85
CA GLY A 130 -2.22 17.44 2.93
C GLY A 130 -2.90 16.54 3.94
N LYS A 131 -4.20 16.27 3.78
CA LYS A 131 -4.98 15.42 4.66
C LYS A 131 -4.64 13.96 4.42
N ARG A 132 -4.59 13.22 5.52
CA ARG A 132 -4.16 11.83 5.56
C ARG A 132 -5.37 10.91 5.69
N TRP A 133 -5.38 9.86 4.90
CA TRP A 133 -6.43 8.86 4.89
C TRP A 133 -5.84 7.48 5.10
N ILE A 134 -6.59 6.65 5.81
CA ILE A 134 -6.22 5.26 6.06
C ILE A 134 -7.41 4.35 5.85
N SER A 135 -7.19 3.24 5.15
CA SER A 135 -8.25 2.29 4.92
C SER A 135 -8.52 1.40 6.13
N TYR A 136 -9.72 0.82 6.18
CA TYR A 136 -9.92 -0.39 6.98
C TYR A 136 -9.06 -1.55 6.45
N TRP A 137 -8.70 -2.47 7.34
CA TRP A 137 -8.04 -3.71 6.98
C TRP A 137 -8.90 -4.55 6.04
N GLN A 138 -8.28 -5.10 5.01
CA GLN A 138 -8.89 -6.08 4.13
C GLN A 138 -8.04 -7.36 4.17
N SER A 139 -8.66 -8.50 4.45
CA SER A 139 -7.94 -9.77 4.47
C SER A 139 -8.10 -10.54 3.17
N PHE A 140 -7.08 -11.29 2.79
CA PHE A 140 -7.08 -12.19 1.64
C PHE A 140 -6.30 -13.47 1.95
N LYS A 141 -6.37 -14.45 1.05
CA LYS A 141 -5.63 -15.71 1.17
C LYS A 141 -4.60 -15.82 0.05
N VAL A 142 -3.46 -16.42 0.37
CA VAL A 142 -2.48 -16.94 -0.58
C VAL A 142 -2.58 -18.46 -0.52
N SER A 143 -2.99 -19.09 -1.62
CA SER A 143 -3.18 -20.54 -1.75
C SER A 143 -1.99 -21.24 -2.38
#